data_AF-A0A6A6I8K1-F1
#
_entry.id   AF-A0A6A6I8K1-F1
#
_cell.length_a   1.000
_cell.length_b   1.000
_cell.length_c   1.000
_cell.angle_alpha   90.00
_cell.angle_beta   90.00
_cell.angle_gamma   90.00
#
_symmetry.space_group_name_H-M   'P 1'
#
loop_
_entity.id
_entity.type
_entity.pdbx_description
1 polymer ?
#
loop_
_entity_poly.entity_id
_entity_poly.type
_entity_poly.pdbx_seq_one_letter_code
_entity_poly.pdbx_strand_id
1 'polypeptide(L)'
;METNVEPAVTVMSKSANPSEISFLDLPPEACNRVYSLIFEHADPLRITGYGARRLYRHTDDQNSTLSDFEPSDLIYVTQQGLSLFLTCHQLHKEAASAFYSNNSFAITKERVARVCGHDNHGDFIGVGVHQWLRRLGSHVHFIRRILIDMNTICPADCFESKTGLCSRFMKEEDGWLDFGPLLRAVWDLDMAVDISVVQPMGAAHEAVVRKHIRDRNVTYEPVTACNAASLTDVVRSLCKDELELKKYGRQISTIGLARDGSGGVIHFDKTH
;
A
#
# COMPACT_ATOMS: atom_id res chain seq x y z
N MET A 1 28.89 -24.85 25.32
CA MET A 1 29.45 -25.41 24.07
C MET A 1 29.00 -24.51 22.95
N GLU A 2 29.84 -23.56 22.56
CA GLU A 2 29.60 -22.71 21.38
C GLU A 2 29.93 -23.53 20.14
N THR A 3 28.92 -23.87 19.35
CA THR A 3 29.13 -24.51 18.05
C THR A 3 29.69 -23.45 17.10
N ASN A 4 30.96 -23.60 16.74
CA ASN A 4 31.61 -22.79 15.72
C ASN A 4 30.96 -23.13 14.37
N VAL A 5 30.00 -22.32 13.92
CA VAL A 5 29.35 -22.49 12.62
C VAL A 5 30.27 -21.83 11.59
N GLU A 6 30.92 -22.65 10.76
CA GLU A 6 31.66 -22.13 9.62
C GLU A 6 30.74 -21.32 8.70
N PRO A 7 31.15 -20.12 8.26
CA PRO A 7 30.34 -19.31 7.36
C PRO A 7 30.12 -20.05 6.04
N ALA A 8 28.85 -20.16 5.63
CA ALA A 8 28.50 -20.81 4.37
C ALA A 8 29.20 -20.10 3.20
N VAL A 9 29.99 -20.85 2.43
CA VAL A 9 30.64 -20.34 1.21
C VAL A 9 29.54 -19.95 0.23
N THR A 10 29.43 -18.64 -0.05
CA THR A 10 28.45 -18.14 -1.01
C THR A 10 28.96 -18.45 -2.41
N VAL A 11 28.41 -19.49 -3.05
CA VAL A 11 28.72 -19.83 -4.44
C VAL A 11 28.03 -18.81 -5.35
N MET A 12 28.82 -18.02 -6.07
CA MET A 12 28.28 -17.09 -7.07
C MET A 12 27.70 -17.86 -8.26
N SER A 13 26.62 -17.32 -8.82
CA SER A 13 26.04 -17.86 -10.05
C SER A 13 27.04 -17.70 -11.20
N LYS A 14 27.14 -18.70 -12.08
CA LYS A 14 28.02 -18.68 -13.26
C LYS A 14 27.18 -18.81 -14.52
N SER A 15 27.69 -18.30 -15.65
CA SER A 15 27.09 -18.53 -16.96
C SER A 15 26.90 -20.02 -17.23
N ALA A 16 25.77 -20.39 -17.82
CA ALA A 16 25.53 -21.76 -18.28
C ALA A 16 26.48 -22.15 -19.41
N ASN A 17 26.91 -21.18 -20.23
CA ASN A 17 27.89 -21.36 -21.28
C ASN A 17 29.08 -20.39 -21.08
N PRO A 18 30.26 -20.88 -20.65
CA PRO A 18 31.40 -20.02 -20.37
C PRO A 18 32.06 -19.42 -21.63
N SER A 19 31.71 -19.85 -22.84
CA SER A 19 32.24 -19.29 -24.08
C SER A 19 31.40 -18.15 -24.66
N GLU A 20 30.24 -17.84 -24.07
CA GLU A 20 29.34 -16.78 -24.50
C GLU A 20 29.21 -15.71 -23.40
N ILE A 21 29.00 -14.46 -23.81
CA ILE A 21 28.74 -13.36 -22.88
C ILE A 21 27.36 -13.59 -22.24
N SER A 22 27.34 -13.76 -20.93
CA SER A 22 26.13 -13.82 -20.14
C SER A 22 25.69 -12.44 -19.67
N PHE A 23 24.42 -12.30 -19.31
CA PHE A 23 23.97 -11.14 -18.55
C PHE A 23 24.74 -10.98 -17.22
N LEU A 24 25.17 -12.09 -16.62
CA LEU A 24 26.00 -12.08 -15.40
C LEU A 24 27.42 -11.53 -15.62
N ASP A 25 27.88 -11.45 -16.87
CA ASP A 25 29.20 -10.92 -17.23
C ASP A 25 29.16 -9.43 -17.57
N LEU A 26 27.96 -8.83 -17.60
CA LEU A 26 27.81 -7.39 -17.82
C LEU A 26 28.27 -6.61 -16.58
N PRO A 27 28.82 -5.39 -16.77
CA PRO A 27 29.16 -4.54 -15.65
C PRO A 27 27.90 -4.13 -14.89
N PRO A 28 27.96 -3.92 -13.55
CA PRO A 28 26.80 -3.58 -12.73
C PRO A 28 25.97 -2.40 -13.26
N GLU A 29 26.62 -1.41 -13.87
CA GLU A 29 25.97 -0.24 -14.46
C GLU A 29 25.05 -0.62 -15.63
N ALA A 30 25.48 -1.56 -16.48
CA ALA A 30 24.68 -2.06 -17.59
C ALA A 30 23.51 -2.90 -17.09
N CYS A 31 23.73 -3.77 -16.09
CA CYS A 31 22.67 -4.54 -15.44
C CYS A 31 21.60 -3.63 -14.83
N ASN A 32 22.02 -2.63 -14.06
CA ASN A 32 21.12 -1.66 -13.44
C ASN A 32 20.30 -0.89 -14.48
N ARG A 33 20.90 -0.51 -15.61
CA ARG A 33 20.17 0.16 -16.69
C ARG A 33 19.11 -0.76 -17.30
N VAL A 34 19.41 -2.04 -17.47
CA VAL A 34 18.42 -3.03 -17.93
C VAL A 34 17.31 -3.20 -16.90
N TYR A 35 17.64 -3.30 -15.61
CA TYR A 35 16.63 -3.39 -14.55
C TYR A 35 15.73 -2.17 -14.51
N SER A 36 16.27 -0.95 -14.59
CA SER A 36 15.44 0.26 -14.67
C SER A 36 14.51 0.25 -15.87
N LEU A 37 14.99 -0.15 -17.05
CA LEU A 37 14.14 -0.21 -18.25
C LEU A 37 12.99 -1.22 -18.13
N ILE A 38 13.19 -2.32 -17.40
CA ILE A 38 12.21 -3.40 -17.28
C ILE A 38 11.25 -3.17 -16.10
N PHE A 39 11.78 -2.72 -14.97
CA PHE A 39 11.09 -2.75 -13.69
C PHE A 39 10.72 -1.38 -13.15
N GLU A 40 11.31 -0.29 -13.64
CA GLU A 40 10.98 1.05 -13.18
C GLU A 40 9.77 1.57 -13.94
N HIS A 41 8.76 1.98 -13.19
CA HIS A 41 7.56 2.57 -13.72
C HIS A 41 7.49 4.02 -13.24
N ALA A 42 7.21 4.94 -14.17
CA ALA A 42 7.01 6.35 -13.84
C ALA A 42 5.88 6.53 -12.82
N ASP A 43 4.92 5.60 -12.85
CA ASP A 43 3.67 5.72 -12.15
C ASP A 43 3.49 4.68 -11.04
N PRO A 44 2.62 4.96 -10.06
CA PRO A 44 2.40 4.05 -8.96
C PRO A 44 1.79 2.71 -9.40
N LEU A 45 2.43 1.62 -8.98
CA LEU A 45 1.89 0.27 -9.11
C LEU A 45 0.78 0.07 -8.09
N ARG A 46 -0.38 -0.44 -8.52
CA ARG A 46 -1.57 -0.50 -7.68
C ARG A 46 -1.72 -1.84 -6.99
N ILE A 47 -2.02 -1.83 -5.71
CA ILE A 47 -2.29 -3.02 -4.90
C ILE A 47 -3.77 -3.01 -4.55
N THR A 48 -4.50 -3.96 -5.13
CA THR A 48 -5.95 -4.06 -4.94
C THR A 48 -6.44 -5.51 -4.92
N GLY A 49 -7.74 -5.74 -4.67
CA GLY A 49 -8.36 -7.09 -4.66
C GLY A 49 -8.99 -7.50 -3.33
N TYR A 50 -10.27 -7.86 -3.25
CA TYR A 50 -10.97 -8.14 -1.96
C TYR A 50 -10.40 -9.30 -1.10
N GLY A 51 -9.70 -10.27 -1.69
CA GLY A 51 -9.09 -11.41 -0.98
C GLY A 51 -7.57 -11.42 -1.08
N ALA A 52 -7.04 -12.09 -2.11
CA ALA A 52 -5.63 -12.00 -2.41
C ALA A 52 -5.35 -10.64 -3.05
N ARG A 53 -4.70 -9.74 -2.29
CA ARG A 53 -4.17 -8.50 -2.84
C ARG A 53 -3.20 -8.83 -3.96
N ARG A 54 -3.41 -8.22 -5.12
CA ARG A 54 -2.61 -8.39 -6.33
C ARG A 54 -2.11 -7.04 -6.81
N LEU A 55 -1.03 -7.10 -7.58
CA LEU A 55 -0.41 -5.94 -8.18
C LEU A 55 -0.98 -5.71 -9.58
N TYR A 56 -1.39 -4.48 -9.87
CA TYR A 56 -1.99 -4.06 -11.13
C TYR A 56 -1.29 -2.82 -11.68
N ARG A 57 -1.36 -2.68 -13.01
CA ARG A 57 -0.98 -1.47 -13.75
C ARG A 57 -2.12 -1.04 -14.66
N HIS A 58 -2.17 0.24 -15.01
CA HIS A 58 -3.12 0.75 -16.00
C HIS A 58 -2.70 0.31 -17.42
N THR A 59 -3.68 0.10 -18.30
CA THR A 59 -3.46 -0.27 -19.72
C THR A 59 -2.78 0.85 -20.50
N ASP A 60 -3.17 2.10 -20.24
CA ASP A 60 -2.70 3.30 -20.93
C ASP A 60 -1.74 4.05 -20.01
N ASP A 61 -0.49 3.60 -19.98
CA ASP A 61 0.64 3.99 -19.13
C ASP A 61 1.08 5.48 -19.19
N GLN A 62 0.16 6.41 -19.44
CA GLN A 62 0.39 7.83 -19.18
C GLN A 62 0.14 8.22 -17.73
N ASN A 63 -0.69 7.44 -17.00
CA ASN A 63 -0.89 7.34 -15.54
C ASN A 63 -0.63 8.60 -14.65
N SER A 64 -0.73 9.80 -15.22
CA SER A 64 -0.48 11.08 -14.56
C SER A 64 -1.47 11.37 -13.43
N THR A 65 -2.50 10.53 -13.31
CA THR A 65 -3.53 10.60 -12.31
C THR A 65 -3.84 9.21 -11.78
N LEU A 66 -3.99 9.07 -10.46
CA LEU A 66 -4.61 7.90 -9.83
C LEU A 66 -6.13 7.87 -10.09
N SER A 67 -6.52 8.24 -11.31
CA SER A 67 -7.89 8.35 -11.78
C SER A 67 -8.55 6.98 -11.91
N ASP A 68 -9.77 7.06 -12.38
CA ASP A 68 -10.87 6.15 -12.16
C ASP A 68 -10.88 5.07 -13.19
N PHE A 69 -10.85 3.82 -12.73
CA PHE A 69 -10.74 2.69 -13.63
C PHE A 69 -11.83 1.69 -13.34
N GLU A 70 -12.44 1.18 -14.40
CA GLU A 70 -13.20 -0.05 -14.31
C GLU A 70 -12.21 -1.22 -14.15
N PRO A 71 -12.62 -2.33 -13.52
CA PRO A 71 -11.78 -3.54 -13.44
C PRO A 71 -11.24 -4.02 -14.80
N SER A 72 -11.89 -3.64 -15.91
CA SER A 72 -11.42 -3.89 -17.28
C SER A 72 -10.14 -3.15 -17.66
N ASP A 73 -9.85 -2.02 -17.01
CA ASP A 73 -8.73 -1.12 -17.37
C ASP A 73 -7.47 -1.45 -16.54
N LEU A 74 -7.58 -2.44 -15.64
CA LEU A 74 -6.48 -2.94 -14.84
C LEU A 74 -5.92 -4.21 -15.48
N ILE A 75 -4.66 -4.14 -15.92
CA ILE A 75 -3.92 -5.34 -16.30
C ILE A 75 -3.22 -5.85 -15.04
N TYR A 76 -3.32 -7.16 -14.80
CA TYR A 76 -2.40 -7.82 -13.88
C TYR A 76 -0.97 -7.44 -14.24
N VAL A 77 -0.15 -7.08 -13.24
CA VAL A 77 1.27 -6.92 -13.50
C VAL A 77 1.88 -8.30 -13.74
N THR A 78 1.74 -8.80 -14.96
CA THR A 78 2.73 -9.69 -15.56
C THR A 78 3.90 -8.77 -15.88
N GLN A 79 4.81 -8.56 -14.93
CA GLN A 79 6.01 -7.77 -15.22
C GLN A 79 6.67 -8.39 -16.45
N GLN A 80 6.90 -7.57 -17.47
CA GLN A 80 7.89 -7.93 -18.46
C GLN A 80 9.19 -8.22 -17.69
N GLY A 81 9.86 -9.33 -17.99
CA GLY A 81 11.04 -9.74 -17.24
C GLY A 81 10.78 -10.40 -15.88
N LEU A 82 9.54 -10.80 -15.52
CA LEU A 82 9.31 -11.70 -14.37
C LEU A 82 10.16 -12.98 -14.44
N SER A 83 10.44 -13.47 -15.65
CA SER A 83 11.38 -14.57 -15.89
C SER A 83 12.79 -14.29 -15.35
N LEU A 84 13.22 -13.03 -15.29
CA LEU A 84 14.53 -12.63 -14.78
C LEU A 84 14.62 -12.86 -13.27
N PHE A 85 13.56 -12.57 -12.52
CA PHE A 85 13.44 -12.93 -11.10
C PHE A 85 13.54 -14.44 -10.86
N LEU A 86 13.10 -15.24 -11.83
CA LEU A 86 13.09 -16.70 -11.74
C LEU A 86 14.37 -17.35 -12.28
N THR A 87 15.31 -16.57 -12.82
CA THR A 87 16.50 -17.11 -13.51
C THR A 87 17.53 -17.62 -12.51
N CYS A 88 18.05 -16.76 -11.63
CA CYS A 88 18.97 -17.17 -10.58
C CYS A 88 18.86 -16.24 -9.36
N HIS A 89 19.39 -16.70 -8.23
CA HIS A 89 19.30 -15.97 -6.96
C HIS A 89 20.00 -14.61 -6.98
N GLN A 90 21.09 -14.46 -7.74
CA GLN A 90 21.78 -13.17 -7.90
C GLN A 90 20.90 -12.16 -8.62
N LEU A 91 20.41 -12.50 -9.81
CA LEU A 91 19.54 -11.62 -10.60
C LEU A 91 18.25 -11.29 -9.86
N HIS A 92 17.68 -12.28 -9.17
CA HIS A 92 16.51 -12.07 -8.33
C HIS A 92 16.75 -10.98 -7.27
N LYS A 93 17.89 -11.01 -6.55
CA LYS A 93 18.21 -10.01 -5.53
C LYS A 93 18.40 -8.61 -6.12
N GLU A 94 19.16 -8.51 -7.21
CA GLU A 94 19.43 -7.24 -7.88
C GLU A 94 18.13 -6.64 -8.48
N ALA A 95 17.37 -7.45 -9.22
CA ALA A 95 16.09 -7.06 -9.80
C ALA A 95 15.05 -6.68 -8.73
N ALA A 96 14.97 -7.43 -7.63
CA ALA A 96 14.06 -7.11 -6.52
C ALA A 96 14.38 -5.76 -5.92
N SER A 97 15.66 -5.47 -5.69
CA SER A 97 16.06 -4.16 -5.18
C SER A 97 15.57 -3.06 -6.13
N ALA A 98 15.89 -3.14 -7.43
CA ALA A 98 15.48 -2.13 -8.41
C ALA A 98 13.95 -1.98 -8.48
N PHE A 99 13.22 -3.10 -8.53
CA PHE A 99 11.76 -3.10 -8.62
C PHE A 99 11.10 -2.49 -7.38
N TYR A 100 11.51 -2.86 -6.17
CA TYR A 100 10.83 -2.34 -4.97
C TYR A 100 11.32 -0.94 -4.56
N SER A 101 12.57 -0.56 -4.87
CA SER A 101 13.13 0.73 -4.43
C SER A 101 12.77 1.90 -5.32
N ASN A 102 12.63 1.67 -6.62
CA ASN A 102 12.45 2.75 -7.60
C ASN A 102 10.98 2.98 -7.95
N ASN A 103 10.08 2.10 -7.50
CA ASN A 103 8.65 2.23 -7.75
C ASN A 103 7.90 2.79 -6.55
N SER A 104 6.75 3.39 -6.85
CA SER A 104 5.76 3.78 -5.85
C SER A 104 4.63 2.77 -5.85
N PHE A 105 4.09 2.45 -4.68
CA PHE A 105 3.02 1.46 -4.53
C PHE A 105 1.75 2.11 -4.01
N ALA A 106 0.71 2.18 -4.84
CA ALA A 106 -0.59 2.73 -4.46
C ALA A 106 -1.53 1.66 -3.91
N ILE A 107 -2.05 1.88 -2.72
CA ILE A 107 -3.02 1.04 -2.04
C ILE A 107 -4.41 1.61 -2.35
N THR A 108 -5.16 0.91 -3.21
CA THR A 108 -6.46 1.39 -3.72
C THR A 108 -7.51 0.31 -3.53
N LYS A 109 -8.68 0.66 -3.01
CA LYS A 109 -9.80 -0.28 -2.91
C LYS A 109 -10.43 -0.55 -4.27
N GLU A 110 -10.57 -1.83 -4.58
CA GLU A 110 -11.19 -2.29 -5.83
C GLU A 110 -12.67 -1.90 -5.86
N ARG A 111 -13.14 -1.35 -7.00
CA ARG A 111 -14.56 -1.09 -7.25
C ARG A 111 -15.21 -2.27 -7.99
N VAL A 112 -15.65 -3.26 -7.24
CA VAL A 112 -16.54 -4.33 -7.70
C VAL A 112 -18.00 -3.82 -7.66
N ALA A 113 -18.57 -3.59 -8.85
CA ALA A 113 -19.81 -2.85 -9.13
C ALA A 113 -21.07 -3.18 -8.30
N ARG A 114 -21.11 -4.29 -7.55
CA ARG A 114 -22.29 -4.71 -6.77
C ARG A 114 -22.02 -5.21 -5.35
N VAL A 115 -20.76 -5.40 -4.95
CA VAL A 115 -20.41 -6.10 -3.69
C VAL A 115 -19.35 -5.35 -2.88
N CYS A 116 -18.92 -4.17 -3.32
CA CYS A 116 -18.04 -3.36 -2.48
C CYS A 116 -18.77 -2.93 -1.22
N GLY A 117 -18.47 -3.63 -0.12
CA GLY A 117 -18.79 -3.16 1.22
C GLY A 117 -18.26 -1.74 1.36
N HIS A 118 -19.07 -0.87 1.96
CA HIS A 118 -18.67 0.49 2.23
C HIS A 118 -17.45 0.48 3.15
N ASP A 119 -16.52 1.40 2.90
CA ASP A 119 -15.32 1.50 3.70
C ASP A 119 -15.19 2.94 4.18
N ASN A 120 -15.96 3.26 5.22
CA ASN A 120 -15.95 4.56 5.87
C ASN A 120 -14.85 4.67 6.95
N HIS A 121 -14.20 3.56 7.31
CA HIS A 121 -13.15 3.55 8.32
C HIS A 121 -11.75 3.33 7.74
N GLY A 122 -11.62 3.08 6.43
CA GLY A 122 -10.33 2.75 5.84
C GLY A 122 -9.87 1.33 6.17
N ASP A 123 -10.78 0.40 6.46
CA ASP A 123 -10.48 -1.00 6.78
C ASP A 123 -9.63 -1.66 5.68
N PHE A 124 -9.86 -1.25 4.42
CA PHE A 124 -9.07 -1.72 3.29
C PHE A 124 -7.58 -1.37 3.42
N ILE A 125 -7.28 -0.16 3.90
CA ILE A 125 -5.93 0.37 4.11
C ILE A 125 -5.21 -0.53 5.12
N GLY A 126 -5.86 -0.80 6.24
CA GLY A 126 -5.26 -1.58 7.31
C GLY A 126 -5.00 -3.04 6.93
N VAL A 127 -6.06 -3.78 6.60
CA VAL A 127 -5.97 -5.23 6.38
C VAL A 127 -5.17 -5.55 5.13
N GLY A 128 -5.34 -4.75 4.07
CA GLY A 128 -4.69 -4.98 2.79
C GLY A 128 -3.18 -4.80 2.84
N VAL A 129 -2.74 -3.69 3.43
CA VAL A 129 -1.32 -3.32 3.44
C VAL A 129 -0.54 -4.27 4.32
N HIS A 130 -1.01 -4.53 5.53
CA HIS A 130 -0.33 -5.42 6.47
C HIS A 130 -0.12 -6.83 5.87
N GLN A 131 -1.15 -7.41 5.23
CA GLN A 131 -1.02 -8.73 4.60
C GLN A 131 -0.07 -8.73 3.40
N TRP A 132 -0.13 -7.69 2.57
CA TRP A 132 0.76 -7.58 1.42
C TRP A 132 2.22 -7.40 1.84
N LEU A 133 2.51 -6.46 2.75
CA LEU A 133 3.86 -6.20 3.25
C LEU A 133 4.49 -7.45 3.87
N ARG A 134 3.74 -8.22 4.67
CA ARG A 134 4.26 -9.48 5.25
C ARG A 134 4.61 -10.54 4.22
N ARG A 135 3.93 -10.57 3.08
CA ARG A 135 4.22 -11.53 1.99
C ARG A 135 5.50 -11.20 1.22
N LEU A 136 6.00 -9.97 1.31
CA LEU A 136 7.26 -9.58 0.67
C LEU A 136 8.49 -10.16 1.38
N GLY A 137 8.33 -10.58 2.64
CA GLY A 137 9.42 -11.14 3.44
C GLY A 137 10.60 -10.16 3.54
N SER A 138 11.80 -10.63 3.23
CA SER A 138 13.03 -9.83 3.30
C SER A 138 13.08 -8.65 2.31
N HIS A 139 12.25 -8.64 1.26
CA HIS A 139 12.23 -7.55 0.29
C HIS A 139 11.50 -6.30 0.78
N VAL A 140 10.79 -6.37 1.90
CA VAL A 140 9.98 -5.25 2.39
C VAL A 140 10.81 -4.00 2.67
N HIS A 141 12.08 -4.15 3.08
CA HIS A 141 13.00 -3.05 3.34
C HIS A 141 13.42 -2.26 2.07
N PHE A 142 13.16 -2.82 0.88
CA PHE A 142 13.38 -2.10 -0.37
C PHE A 142 12.25 -1.12 -0.69
N ILE A 143 11.05 -1.28 -0.12
CA ILE A 143 9.95 -0.36 -0.39
C ILE A 143 10.28 1.02 0.18
N ARG A 144 10.30 2.02 -0.70
CA ARG A 144 10.56 3.42 -0.34
C ARG A 144 9.32 4.29 -0.32
N ARG A 145 8.32 4.01 -1.16
CA ARG A 145 7.15 4.88 -1.29
C ARG A 145 5.84 4.09 -1.37
N ILE A 146 4.91 4.43 -0.48
CA ILE A 146 3.53 3.92 -0.47
C ILE A 146 2.57 5.09 -0.61
N LEU A 147 1.59 4.97 -1.49
CA LEU A 147 0.49 5.93 -1.64
C LEU A 147 -0.80 5.28 -1.12
N ILE A 148 -1.55 5.99 -0.28
CA ILE A 148 -2.85 5.55 0.23
C ILE A 148 -3.94 6.31 -0.52
N ASP A 149 -4.66 5.61 -1.40
CA ASP A 149 -5.68 6.21 -2.26
C ASP A 149 -7.04 6.26 -1.56
N MET A 150 -7.49 7.48 -1.29
CA MET A 150 -8.71 7.78 -0.57
C MET A 150 -9.95 7.92 -1.46
N ASN A 151 -9.84 7.82 -2.79
CA ASN A 151 -10.96 8.05 -3.71
C ASN A 151 -12.12 7.07 -3.56
N THR A 152 -11.86 5.96 -2.91
CA THR A 152 -12.76 4.81 -2.79
C THR A 152 -13.26 4.60 -1.37
N ILE A 153 -12.81 5.45 -0.44
CA ILE A 153 -13.27 5.52 0.94
C ILE A 153 -14.62 6.24 0.95
N CYS A 154 -15.59 5.63 1.63
CA CYS A 154 -16.93 6.18 1.73
C CYS A 154 -16.91 7.44 2.61
N PRO A 155 -17.89 8.34 2.48
CA PRO A 155 -18.10 9.43 3.43
C PRO A 155 -18.25 8.94 4.87
N ALA A 156 -17.96 9.80 5.85
CA ALA A 156 -18.04 9.45 7.28
C ALA A 156 -19.46 9.02 7.69
N ASP A 157 -20.48 9.67 7.12
CA ASP A 157 -21.91 9.47 7.36
C ASP A 157 -22.53 8.34 6.51
N CYS A 158 -21.71 7.53 5.85
CA CYS A 158 -22.17 6.45 4.98
C CYS A 158 -22.98 5.39 5.75
N PHE A 159 -24.30 5.38 5.57
CA PHE A 159 -25.25 4.56 6.33
C PHE A 159 -24.98 3.04 6.36
N GLU A 160 -24.46 2.45 5.28
CA GLU A 160 -24.20 1.01 5.23
C GLU A 160 -23.06 0.55 6.16
N SER A 161 -22.27 1.47 6.71
CA SER A 161 -21.27 1.11 7.74
C SER A 161 -21.88 0.87 9.11
N LYS A 162 -23.09 1.39 9.38
CA LYS A 162 -23.76 1.26 10.68
C LYS A 162 -24.05 -0.20 11.05
N THR A 163 -24.07 -1.10 10.07
CA THR A 163 -24.31 -2.54 10.28
C THR A 163 -23.04 -3.36 10.51
N GLY A 164 -21.84 -2.78 10.43
CA GLY A 164 -20.56 -3.49 10.61
C GLY A 164 -20.17 -3.72 12.08
N LEU A 165 -19.47 -4.82 12.39
CA LEU A 165 -19.02 -5.16 13.76
C LEU A 165 -18.16 -4.05 14.44
N CYS A 166 -17.46 -3.23 13.65
CA CYS A 166 -16.66 -2.11 14.15
C CYS A 166 -17.51 -0.96 14.73
N SER A 167 -18.77 -0.80 14.32
CA SER A 167 -19.66 0.25 14.85
C SER A 167 -20.01 0.05 16.33
N ARG A 168 -19.72 -1.12 16.90
CA ARG A 168 -19.97 -1.41 18.32
C ARG A 168 -18.98 -0.75 19.29
N PHE A 169 -17.79 -0.38 18.83
CA PHE A 169 -16.72 0.11 19.72
C PHE A 169 -16.39 1.59 19.51
N MET A 170 -16.70 2.13 18.32
CA MET A 170 -16.55 3.55 18.05
C MET A 170 -17.93 4.20 18.07
N LYS A 171 -18.12 5.22 18.91
CA LYS A 171 -19.32 6.04 18.84
C LYS A 171 -19.41 6.62 17.43
N GLU A 172 -20.60 6.57 16.84
CA GLU A 172 -20.88 6.92 15.44
C GLU A 172 -20.51 8.36 15.03
N GLU A 173 -20.16 9.24 15.98
CA GLU A 173 -20.08 10.69 15.81
C GLU A 173 -18.78 11.18 15.15
N ASP A 174 -17.84 10.29 14.89
CA ASP A 174 -16.44 10.67 15.03
C ASP A 174 -15.64 10.52 13.71
N GLY A 175 -16.20 9.82 12.71
CA GLY A 175 -15.77 9.91 11.31
C GLY A 175 -14.31 9.53 10.99
N TRP A 176 -13.59 8.90 11.92
CA TRP A 176 -12.16 8.60 11.83
C TRP A 176 -11.82 7.51 10.79
N LEU A 177 -10.60 7.59 10.28
CA LEU A 177 -9.93 6.57 9.46
C LEU A 177 -8.94 5.80 10.34
N ASP A 178 -9.01 4.46 10.37
CA ASP A 178 -8.09 3.63 11.14
C ASP A 178 -6.79 3.37 10.37
N PHE A 179 -5.72 4.03 10.81
CA PHE A 179 -4.35 3.82 10.33
C PHE A 179 -3.56 2.83 11.20
N GLY A 180 -4.16 2.34 12.29
CA GLY A 180 -3.50 1.45 13.25
C GLY A 180 -2.87 0.20 12.63
N PRO A 181 -3.55 -0.56 11.76
CA PRO A 181 -2.95 -1.75 11.16
C PRO A 181 -1.81 -1.42 10.16
N LEU A 182 -1.88 -0.27 9.47
CA LEU A 182 -0.79 0.19 8.60
C LEU A 182 0.45 0.53 9.45
N LEU A 183 0.27 1.34 10.49
CA LEU A 183 1.36 1.76 11.37
C LEU A 183 2.01 0.56 12.08
N ARG A 184 1.22 -0.39 12.56
CA ARG A 184 1.72 -1.65 13.10
C ARG A 184 2.58 -2.41 12.09
N ALA A 185 2.15 -2.51 10.83
CA ALA A 185 2.95 -3.17 9.80
C ALA A 185 4.29 -2.46 9.58
N VAL A 186 4.31 -1.13 9.52
CA VAL A 186 5.53 -0.31 9.36
C VAL A 186 6.46 -0.50 10.56
N TRP A 187 5.92 -0.47 11.78
CA TRP A 187 6.69 -0.60 13.01
C TRP A 187 7.25 -2.01 13.21
N ASP A 188 6.45 -3.05 13.01
CA ASP A 188 6.84 -4.46 13.17
C ASP A 188 7.93 -4.86 12.17
N LEU A 189 7.91 -4.28 10.97
CA LEU A 189 8.86 -4.55 9.90
C LEU A 189 10.01 -3.52 9.85
N ASP A 190 10.05 -2.58 10.80
CA ASP A 190 11.06 -1.51 10.90
C ASP A 190 11.31 -0.80 9.56
N MET A 191 10.23 -0.41 8.88
CA MET A 191 10.32 0.13 7.53
C MET A 191 10.69 1.60 7.51
N ALA A 192 11.72 1.95 6.73
CA ALA A 192 12.02 3.32 6.33
C ALA A 192 11.25 3.67 5.04
N VAL A 193 9.93 3.87 5.17
CA VAL A 193 9.01 4.12 4.07
C VAL A 193 8.42 5.53 4.12
N ASP A 194 8.32 6.18 2.96
CA ASP A 194 7.56 7.40 2.76
C ASP A 194 6.11 7.06 2.40
N ILE A 195 5.18 7.37 3.29
CA ILE A 195 3.75 7.18 3.07
C ILE A 195 3.11 8.53 2.74
N SER A 196 2.35 8.59 1.64
CA SER A 196 1.54 9.74 1.27
C SER A 196 0.07 9.33 1.12
N VAL A 197 -0.83 10.15 1.62
CA VAL A 197 -2.26 10.03 1.39
C VAL A 197 -2.63 10.86 0.17
N VAL A 198 -3.40 10.28 -0.74
CA VAL A 198 -3.79 10.93 -2.00
C VAL A 198 -5.30 10.82 -2.18
N GLN A 199 -5.92 11.91 -2.63
CA GLN A 199 -7.32 11.94 -3.04
C GLN A 199 -7.43 12.61 -4.41
N PRO A 200 -7.14 11.87 -5.49
CA PRO A 200 -7.33 12.37 -6.84
C PRO A 200 -8.82 12.60 -7.08
N MET A 201 -9.32 13.82 -6.89
CA MET A 201 -10.75 14.17 -7.04
C MET A 201 -11.27 13.99 -8.48
N GLY A 202 -11.35 12.74 -8.95
CA GLY A 202 -11.75 12.34 -10.28
C GLY A 202 -13.22 11.93 -10.37
N ALA A 203 -13.64 11.55 -11.58
CA ALA A 203 -14.95 11.01 -11.89
C ALA A 203 -15.41 9.81 -11.02
N ALA A 204 -14.53 9.00 -10.41
CA ALA A 204 -14.90 7.90 -9.53
C ALA A 204 -15.31 8.47 -8.18
N HIS A 205 -14.55 9.42 -7.66
CA HIS A 205 -14.94 10.14 -6.46
C HIS A 205 -16.32 10.76 -6.70
N GLU A 206 -16.52 11.46 -7.82
CA GLU A 206 -17.83 11.97 -8.21
C GLU A 206 -18.89 10.87 -8.35
N ALA A 207 -18.56 9.71 -8.92
CA ALA A 207 -19.52 8.62 -9.11
C ALA A 207 -19.95 8.01 -7.77
N VAL A 208 -19.03 7.85 -6.81
CA VAL A 208 -19.36 7.41 -5.44
C VAL A 208 -20.24 8.44 -4.77
N VAL A 209 -19.86 9.72 -4.85
CA VAL A 209 -20.65 10.82 -4.32
C VAL A 209 -22.06 10.84 -4.93
N ARG A 210 -22.19 10.77 -6.26
CA ARG A 210 -23.48 10.74 -6.97
C ARG A 210 -24.32 9.54 -6.60
N LYS A 211 -23.72 8.36 -6.45
CA LYS A 211 -24.43 7.15 -6.02
C LYS A 211 -25.03 7.36 -4.62
N HIS A 212 -24.25 7.89 -3.69
CA HIS A 212 -24.72 8.20 -2.34
C HIS A 212 -25.83 9.25 -2.31
N ILE A 213 -25.71 10.31 -3.12
CA ILE A 213 -26.74 11.35 -3.25
C ILE A 213 -28.06 10.76 -3.75
N ARG A 214 -28.01 9.97 -4.85
CA ARG A 214 -29.20 9.41 -5.50
C ARG A 214 -29.98 8.46 -4.61
N ASP A 215 -29.28 7.62 -3.86
CA ASP A 215 -29.95 6.56 -3.11
C ASP A 215 -30.76 7.09 -1.91
N ARG A 216 -30.53 8.33 -1.42
CA ARG A 216 -31.02 8.73 -0.08
C ARG A 216 -31.50 10.17 0.16
N ASN A 217 -31.61 11.06 -0.83
CA ASN A 217 -32.02 12.46 -0.62
C ASN A 217 -31.18 13.21 0.44
N VAL A 218 -29.95 12.77 0.69
CA VAL A 218 -29.03 13.47 1.59
C VAL A 218 -28.38 14.59 0.78
N THR A 219 -28.42 15.83 1.28
CA THR A 219 -27.57 16.90 0.76
C THR A 219 -26.15 16.53 1.10
N TYR A 220 -25.46 15.91 0.15
CA TYR A 220 -24.03 15.72 0.23
C TYR A 220 -23.38 17.10 0.17
N GLU A 221 -23.12 17.68 1.34
CA GLU A 221 -22.17 18.76 1.41
C GLU A 221 -20.79 18.16 1.08
N PRO A 222 -20.00 18.75 0.15
CA PRO A 222 -18.62 18.34 -0.13
C PRO A 222 -17.66 18.40 1.09
N VAL A 223 -18.20 18.64 2.29
CA VAL A 223 -17.58 19.06 3.53
C VAL A 223 -16.75 17.98 4.23
N THR A 224 -16.62 16.77 3.68
CA THR A 224 -15.67 15.78 4.21
C THR A 224 -14.77 15.17 3.14
N ALA A 225 -14.34 15.98 2.16
CA ALA A 225 -13.12 15.67 1.42
C ALA A 225 -11.98 15.45 2.42
N CYS A 226 -11.24 14.36 2.28
CA CYS A 226 -10.09 14.11 3.14
C CYS A 226 -9.05 15.19 2.84
N ASN A 227 -8.52 15.84 3.88
CA ASN A 227 -7.37 16.71 3.71
C ASN A 227 -6.12 15.83 3.57
N ALA A 228 -5.89 15.37 2.33
CA ALA A 228 -4.84 14.42 2.01
C ALA A 228 -3.44 14.91 2.44
N ALA A 229 -3.18 16.21 2.35
CA ALA A 229 -1.93 16.81 2.80
C ALA A 229 -1.77 16.70 4.33
N SER A 230 -2.78 17.11 5.10
CA SER A 230 -2.72 17.04 6.57
C SER A 230 -2.64 15.60 7.07
N LEU A 231 -3.41 14.68 6.46
CA LEU A 231 -3.30 13.25 6.74
C LEU A 231 -1.91 12.69 6.40
N THR A 232 -1.31 13.12 5.28
CA THR A 232 0.06 12.71 4.92
C THR A 232 1.06 13.12 6.00
N ASP A 233 0.99 14.35 6.48
CA ASP A 233 1.91 14.86 7.50
C ASP A 233 1.76 14.11 8.82
N VAL A 234 0.52 13.89 9.27
CA VAL A 234 0.24 13.12 10.50
C VAL A 234 0.73 11.67 10.36
N VAL A 235 0.42 10.99 9.26
CA VAL A 235 0.85 9.60 9.03
C VAL A 235 2.37 9.50 8.97
N ARG A 236 3.06 10.42 8.29
CA ARG A 236 4.53 10.44 8.23
C ARG A 236 5.16 10.64 9.60
N SER A 237 4.62 11.53 10.43
CA SER A 237 5.09 11.74 11.80
C SER A 237 4.92 10.47 12.65
N LEU A 238 3.77 9.78 12.52
CA LEU A 238 3.51 8.51 13.20
C LEU A 238 4.42 7.37 12.71
N CYS A 239 4.73 7.31 11.41
CA CYS A 239 5.67 6.32 10.87
C CYS A 239 7.09 6.53 11.38
N LYS A 240 7.51 7.78 11.57
CA LYS A 240 8.80 8.13 12.20
C LYS A 240 8.83 7.90 13.71
N ASP A 241 7.68 7.55 14.29
CA ASP A 241 7.52 7.32 15.72
C ASP A 241 7.96 8.51 16.59
N GLU A 242 7.68 9.74 16.16
CA GLU A 242 8.09 10.97 16.87
C GLU A 242 7.47 11.07 18.29
N LEU A 243 6.38 10.35 18.54
CA LEU A 243 5.68 10.27 19.82
C LEU A 243 6.08 9.02 20.65
N GLU A 244 7.05 8.24 20.18
CA GLU A 244 7.48 6.97 20.79
C GLU A 244 6.31 5.99 21.07
N LEU A 245 5.34 5.93 20.16
CA LEU A 245 4.16 5.07 20.26
C LEU A 245 4.50 3.60 19.97
N LYS A 246 5.55 3.32 19.20
CA LYS A 246 5.99 1.96 18.86
C LYS A 246 6.18 1.06 20.08
N LYS A 247 6.66 1.60 21.20
CA LYS A 247 6.85 0.85 22.47
C LYS A 247 5.54 0.35 23.07
N TYR A 248 4.41 0.97 22.71
CA TYR A 248 3.06 0.57 23.11
C TYR A 248 2.33 -0.20 22.00
N GLY A 249 2.98 -0.55 20.89
CA GLY A 249 2.32 -1.12 19.71
C GLY A 249 1.48 -2.38 19.97
N ARG A 250 1.83 -3.18 20.99
CA ARG A 250 1.04 -4.36 21.41
C ARG A 250 -0.22 -4.03 22.21
N GLN A 251 -0.27 -2.85 22.81
CA GLN A 251 -1.40 -2.37 23.63
C GLN A 251 -2.34 -1.49 22.81
N ILE A 252 -1.86 -0.88 21.72
CA ILE A 252 -2.68 -0.05 20.84
C ILE A 252 -3.52 -0.96 19.93
N SER A 253 -4.85 -0.93 20.06
CA SER A 253 -5.75 -1.61 19.13
C SER A 253 -6.03 -0.80 17.88
N THR A 254 -6.23 0.51 18.03
CA THR A 254 -6.72 1.40 16.96
C THR A 254 -6.01 2.75 17.01
N ILE A 255 -5.69 3.28 15.83
CA ILE A 255 -5.19 4.65 15.66
C ILE A 255 -6.10 5.31 14.62
N GLY A 256 -7.13 6.01 15.11
CA GLY A 256 -8.08 6.73 14.27
C GLY A 256 -7.59 8.15 13.98
N LEU A 257 -7.61 8.57 12.72
CA LEU A 257 -7.26 9.93 12.28
C LEU A 257 -8.47 10.64 11.66
N ALA A 258 -8.64 11.92 11.98
CA ALA A 258 -9.75 12.69 11.41
C ALA A 258 -9.49 12.81 9.92
N ARG A 259 -10.54 12.78 9.10
CA ARG A 259 -10.41 12.86 7.63
C ARG A 259 -9.75 14.16 7.17
N ASP A 260 -9.88 15.23 7.92
CA ASP A 260 -9.24 16.52 7.68
C ASP A 260 -7.82 16.63 8.30
N GLY A 261 -7.35 15.59 8.98
CA GLY A 261 -6.07 15.57 9.68
C GLY A 261 -5.99 16.46 10.92
N SER A 262 -7.10 17.03 11.39
CA SER A 262 -7.12 17.97 12.53
C SER A 262 -6.83 17.31 13.89
N GLY A 263 -6.90 15.99 13.96
CA GLY A 263 -6.65 15.23 15.18
C GLY A 263 -6.81 13.73 14.98
N GLY A 264 -6.89 13.02 16.10
CA GLY A 264 -7.05 11.57 16.12
C GLY A 264 -7.34 11.02 17.50
N VAL A 265 -7.60 9.72 17.54
CA VAL A 265 -7.79 8.94 18.76
C VAL A 265 -6.86 7.74 18.73
N ILE A 266 -6.26 7.44 19.88
CA ILE A 266 -5.50 6.21 20.10
C ILE A 266 -6.27 5.40 21.14
N HIS A 267 -6.69 4.21 20.77
CA HIS A 267 -7.37 3.30 21.67
C HIS A 267 -6.38 2.22 22.15
N PHE A 268 -6.33 2.04 23.47
CA PHE A 268 -5.52 1.03 24.13
C PHE A 268 -6.42 -0.10 24.63
N ASP A 269 -6.06 -1.34 24.29
CA ASP A 269 -6.69 -2.51 24.86
C ASP A 269 -6.30 -2.65 26.33
N LYS A 270 -7.27 -2.96 27.19
CA LYS A 270 -6.99 -3.35 28.56
C LYS A 270 -6.28 -4.71 28.50
N THR A 271 -5.02 -4.74 28.89
CA THR A 271 -4.31 -6.00 29.15
C THR A 271 -5.08 -6.76 30.22
N HIS A 272 -5.69 -7.88 29.84
CA HIS A 272 -6.26 -8.87 30.77
C HIS A 272 -5.16 -9.74 31.36
#